data_AF-A0A7D6VU44-F1
#
_entry.id   AF-A0A7D6VU44-F1
#
_cell.length_a   1.000
_cell.length_b   1.000
_cell.length_c   1.000
_cell.angle_alpha   90.00
_cell.angle_beta   90.00
_cell.angle_gamma   90.00
#
_symmetry.space_group_name_H-M   'P 1'
#
loop_
_entity.id
_entity.type
_entity.pdbx_description
1 polymer ?
#
loop_
_entity_poly.entity_id
_entity_poly.type
_entity_poly.pdbx_seq_one_letter_code
_entity_poly.pdbx_strand_id
1 'polypeptide(L)'
;MGFSKEFLWGGATAANQYEGGYYSDGRGLATSDVITEGDLHTPRRITFKLEDGTTSSVPRFESLPSGAIGYIDKDFYYPSHVATDFYHHYKEDIKLLAEMGFKCFRMSISWTRIFPNGNEAEANEKGLKFYDEVFDECLKYGIEPVVTICHFDIPKYLADKMDGWLDRRVVDYFVTYSETLFKRYKNKVKYWMTFNEINLLNGYTTLGTRNTDEQTRFQAIHHAFIASAKVVKLGHEINPDFKIGMMLAYILSYAETCNPLDVQEDIAGSRDLKYFFSDVQCRGYYPSYKLKEFERKGIVIKKEPGDDEILKEGTVDYLAFSYYNSHVSSSNKDLETTEGNIFRVVKNKYLKESEWGWPIDPVGIRVSLNYLYDRYQLPLFIVENGLGATDVVEANGSINDDYRIKYLKEHIEEMKKAVEIDGVDLMGYTPWGCIDLVSAGTGEMKKRYGFVYVDMDDRGNGTLKRSKKKSFGWYKKVIASNGEDLEMI
;
A
#
# COMPACT_ATOMS: atom_id res chain seq x y z
N MET A 1 29.85 -5.43 -2.55
CA MET A 1 29.75 -5.63 -1.09
C MET A 1 28.28 -5.81 -0.79
N GLY A 2 27.93 -6.60 0.23
CA GLY A 2 26.51 -6.74 0.60
C GLY A 2 25.92 -5.40 1.05
N PHE A 3 24.60 -5.33 1.18
CA PHE A 3 23.93 -4.19 1.82
C PHE A 3 24.44 -4.00 3.27
N SER A 4 24.00 -2.94 3.95
CA SER A 4 24.25 -2.80 5.39
C SER A 4 23.90 -4.10 6.13
N LYS A 5 24.64 -4.42 7.21
CA LYS A 5 24.30 -5.58 8.06
C LYS A 5 22.95 -5.41 8.75
N GLU A 6 22.48 -4.17 8.86
CA GLU A 6 21.18 -3.79 9.42
C GLU A 6 20.08 -3.68 8.35
N PHE A 7 20.37 -4.02 7.08
CA PHE A 7 19.41 -3.92 6.00
C PHE A 7 18.18 -4.80 6.27
N LEU A 8 17.01 -4.17 6.24
CA LEU A 8 15.75 -4.81 6.59
C LEU A 8 15.17 -5.57 5.39
N TRP A 9 15.71 -6.76 5.13
CA TRP A 9 15.09 -7.73 4.22
C TRP A 9 13.79 -8.27 4.81
N GLY A 10 12.73 -8.35 4.02
CA GLY A 10 11.46 -8.86 4.52
C GLY A 10 10.45 -9.18 3.44
N GLY A 11 9.19 -8.90 3.74
CA GLY A 11 8.06 -9.03 2.82
C GLY A 11 6.89 -8.20 3.34
N ALA A 12 5.95 -7.87 2.46
CA ALA A 12 4.86 -6.95 2.76
C ALA A 12 3.49 -7.54 2.42
N THR A 13 2.51 -7.23 3.26
CA THR A 13 1.09 -7.59 3.10
C THR A 13 0.19 -6.46 3.62
N ALA A 14 -1.13 -6.61 3.45
CA ALA A 14 -2.14 -5.76 4.05
C ALA A 14 -3.28 -6.59 4.64
N ALA A 15 -3.82 -6.14 5.77
CA ALA A 15 -4.84 -6.85 6.54
C ALA A 15 -6.05 -7.28 5.69
N ASN A 16 -6.64 -6.34 4.95
CA ASN A 16 -7.82 -6.56 4.10
C ASN A 16 -7.58 -7.51 2.92
N GLN A 17 -6.33 -7.84 2.60
CA GLN A 17 -5.96 -8.72 1.50
C GLN A 17 -5.49 -10.09 1.96
N TYR A 18 -5.15 -10.22 3.25
CA TYR A 18 -4.42 -11.37 3.79
C TYR A 18 -5.07 -12.00 5.02
N GLU A 19 -5.59 -11.21 5.96
CA GLU A 19 -6.10 -11.70 7.24
C GLU A 19 -7.34 -12.58 7.13
N GLY A 20 -8.38 -12.12 6.44
CA GLY A 20 -9.70 -12.78 6.50
C GLY A 20 -10.37 -12.57 7.87
N GLY A 21 -11.24 -13.50 8.28
CA GLY A 21 -11.91 -13.40 9.58
C GLY A 21 -12.65 -12.08 9.77
N TYR A 22 -13.33 -11.61 8.71
CA TYR A 22 -13.83 -10.23 8.61
C TYR A 22 -14.88 -9.83 9.66
N TYR A 23 -15.56 -10.81 10.28
CA TYR A 23 -16.46 -10.62 11.43
C TYR A 23 -15.98 -11.30 12.72
N SER A 24 -14.76 -11.85 12.72
CA SER A 24 -14.21 -12.51 13.90
C SER A 24 -13.91 -11.51 15.01
N ASP A 25 -14.18 -11.91 16.25
CA ASP A 25 -13.75 -11.20 17.46
C ASP A 25 -14.17 -9.73 17.54
N GLY A 26 -15.35 -9.41 17.02
CA GLY A 26 -15.93 -8.07 17.12
C GLY A 26 -15.36 -7.08 16.10
N ARG A 27 -14.60 -7.55 15.10
CA ARG A 27 -14.20 -6.71 13.96
C ARG A 27 -15.43 -6.11 13.27
N GLY A 28 -15.42 -4.80 13.07
CA GLY A 28 -16.42 -4.09 12.27
C GLY A 28 -16.18 -4.21 10.76
N LEU A 29 -17.12 -3.74 9.96
CA LEU A 29 -16.94 -3.69 8.52
C LEU A 29 -16.04 -2.53 8.10
N ALA A 30 -15.10 -2.80 7.21
CA ALA A 30 -14.35 -1.79 6.50
C ALA A 30 -14.98 -1.49 5.13
N THR A 31 -14.57 -0.40 4.48
CA THR A 31 -14.97 -0.11 3.10
C THR A 31 -14.55 -1.20 2.12
N SER A 32 -13.44 -1.88 2.41
CA SER A 32 -12.93 -3.02 1.63
C SER A 32 -13.89 -4.21 1.60
N ASP A 33 -14.68 -4.41 2.67
CA ASP A 33 -15.59 -5.56 2.83
C ASP A 33 -16.88 -5.46 2.01
N VAL A 34 -17.12 -4.34 1.31
CA VAL A 34 -18.22 -4.17 0.36
C VAL A 34 -17.72 -4.05 -1.09
N ILE A 35 -16.47 -4.47 -1.34
CA ILE A 35 -15.86 -4.46 -2.66
C ILE A 35 -15.76 -5.89 -3.18
N THR A 36 -16.52 -6.12 -4.25
CA THR A 36 -16.64 -7.41 -4.93
C THR A 36 -15.33 -7.83 -5.60
N GLU A 37 -15.27 -9.07 -6.06
CA GLU A 37 -14.25 -9.54 -6.98
C GLU A 37 -14.28 -8.80 -8.32
N GLY A 38 -13.23 -8.98 -9.10
CA GLY A 38 -13.11 -8.50 -10.47
C GLY A 38 -12.06 -9.34 -11.20
N ASP A 39 -11.66 -8.87 -12.37
CA ASP A 39 -10.59 -9.48 -13.16
C ASP A 39 -9.91 -8.39 -14.02
N LEU A 40 -9.02 -8.79 -14.92
CA LEU A 40 -8.31 -7.88 -15.82
C LEU A 40 -9.24 -7.01 -16.70
N HIS A 41 -10.44 -7.51 -17.02
CA HIS A 41 -11.41 -6.88 -17.92
C HIS A 41 -12.67 -6.37 -17.20
N THR A 42 -12.97 -6.91 -16.03
CA THR A 42 -14.14 -6.57 -15.22
C THR A 42 -13.71 -5.84 -13.95
N PRO A 43 -14.05 -4.55 -13.78
CA PRO A 43 -13.66 -3.81 -12.59
C PRO A 43 -14.39 -4.35 -11.36
N ARG A 44 -13.65 -4.44 -10.23
CA ARG A 44 -14.26 -4.62 -8.92
C ARG A 44 -15.31 -3.54 -8.67
N ARG A 45 -16.38 -3.91 -7.98
CA ARG A 45 -17.53 -3.03 -7.74
C ARG A 45 -17.78 -2.81 -6.26
N ILE A 46 -18.18 -1.60 -5.89
CA ILE A 46 -18.75 -1.29 -4.58
C ILE A 46 -20.24 -1.60 -4.64
N THR A 47 -20.72 -2.47 -3.75
CA THR A 47 -22.15 -2.71 -3.55
C THR A 47 -22.70 -1.75 -2.51
N PHE A 48 -23.87 -1.18 -2.77
CA PHE A 48 -24.48 -0.17 -1.92
C PHE A 48 -25.99 -0.33 -1.81
N LYS A 49 -26.55 0.32 -0.79
CA LYS A 49 -27.99 0.38 -0.52
C LYS A 49 -28.43 1.84 -0.33
N LEU A 50 -29.61 2.18 -0.86
CA LEU A 50 -30.26 3.48 -0.70
C LEU A 50 -31.29 3.45 0.43
N GLU A 51 -31.76 4.64 0.84
CA GLU A 51 -32.74 4.79 1.91
C GLU A 51 -34.08 4.10 1.62
N ASP A 52 -34.50 4.06 0.36
CA ASP A 52 -35.73 3.37 -0.10
C ASP A 52 -35.61 1.84 -0.11
N GLY A 53 -34.42 1.31 0.22
CA GLY A 53 -34.13 -0.11 0.27
C GLY A 53 -33.51 -0.67 -1.01
N THR A 54 -33.43 0.11 -2.10
CA THR A 54 -32.84 -0.31 -3.37
C THR A 54 -31.37 -0.67 -3.18
N THR A 55 -30.95 -1.82 -3.70
CA THR A 55 -29.54 -2.25 -3.73
C THR A 55 -29.02 -2.19 -5.16
N SER A 56 -27.76 -1.81 -5.32
CA SER A 56 -27.07 -1.78 -6.61
C SER A 56 -25.55 -1.78 -6.40
N SER A 57 -24.79 -1.61 -7.47
CA SER A 57 -23.34 -1.50 -7.42
C SER A 57 -22.80 -0.52 -8.45
N VAL A 58 -21.61 0.04 -8.21
CA VAL A 58 -20.83 0.86 -9.14
C VAL A 58 -19.38 0.35 -9.21
N PRO A 59 -18.65 0.55 -10.32
CA PRO A 59 -17.20 0.33 -10.34
C PRO A 59 -16.51 1.06 -9.18
N ARG A 60 -15.49 0.44 -8.56
CA ARG A 60 -14.90 0.87 -7.28
C ARG A 60 -14.26 2.27 -7.24
N PHE A 61 -14.06 2.89 -8.39
CA PHE A 61 -13.47 4.22 -8.55
C PHE A 61 -14.49 5.27 -8.98
N GLU A 62 -15.77 4.92 -9.06
CA GLU A 62 -16.85 5.84 -9.38
C GLU A 62 -17.53 6.38 -8.13
N SER A 63 -18.19 7.53 -8.28
CA SER A 63 -18.99 8.12 -7.21
C SER A 63 -20.19 7.25 -6.85
N LEU A 64 -20.54 7.23 -5.57
CA LEU A 64 -21.78 6.65 -5.08
C LEU A 64 -22.93 7.68 -5.17
N PRO A 65 -24.18 7.22 -5.39
CA PRO A 65 -25.33 8.10 -5.29
C PRO A 65 -25.45 8.76 -3.90
N SER A 66 -26.07 9.94 -3.85
CA SER A 66 -26.33 10.63 -2.58
C SER A 66 -27.11 9.73 -1.62
N GLY A 67 -26.72 9.73 -0.34
CA GLY A 67 -27.35 8.92 0.70
C GLY A 67 -27.02 7.42 0.64
N ALA A 68 -26.29 6.95 -0.39
CA ALA A 68 -25.87 5.56 -0.46
C ALA A 68 -24.97 5.18 0.72
N ILE A 69 -25.16 3.96 1.21
CA ILE A 69 -24.32 3.31 2.20
C ILE A 69 -23.77 2.01 1.61
N GLY A 70 -22.55 1.62 1.98
CA GLY A 70 -22.02 0.33 1.56
C GLY A 70 -22.93 -0.80 2.03
N TYR A 71 -23.00 -1.87 1.25
CA TYR A 71 -23.89 -3.01 1.53
C TYR A 71 -23.23 -4.31 1.09
N ILE A 72 -23.37 -5.37 1.88
CA ILE A 72 -22.93 -6.71 1.50
C ILE A 72 -24.13 -7.40 0.85
N ASP A 73 -24.07 -7.54 -0.46
CA ASP A 73 -25.07 -8.20 -1.27
C ASP A 73 -24.70 -9.67 -1.44
N LYS A 74 -25.59 -10.56 -1.00
CA LYS A 74 -25.38 -12.02 -0.98
C LYS A 74 -25.18 -12.63 -2.38
N ASP A 75 -25.55 -11.90 -3.43
CA ASP A 75 -25.42 -12.37 -4.81
C ASP A 75 -24.00 -12.13 -5.37
N PHE A 76 -23.13 -11.45 -4.62
CA PHE A 76 -21.73 -11.20 -4.98
C PHE A 76 -20.75 -11.94 -4.07
N TYR A 77 -19.52 -12.13 -4.56
CA TYR A 77 -18.42 -12.64 -3.77
C TYR A 77 -17.55 -11.46 -3.26
N TYR A 78 -17.00 -11.59 -2.05
CA TYR A 78 -16.18 -10.54 -1.45
C TYR A 78 -14.84 -11.16 -1.03
N PRO A 79 -13.80 -11.04 -1.87
CA PRO A 79 -12.53 -11.70 -1.64
C PRO A 79 -11.87 -11.36 -0.29
N SER A 80 -12.11 -10.18 0.28
CA SER A 80 -11.52 -9.78 1.57
C SER A 80 -12.08 -10.53 2.78
N HIS A 81 -13.27 -11.15 2.66
CA HIS A 81 -13.96 -11.75 3.81
C HIS A 81 -13.19 -12.94 4.39
N VAL A 82 -12.69 -13.80 3.49
CA VAL A 82 -11.79 -14.92 3.82
C VAL A 82 -10.34 -14.54 3.55
N ALA A 83 -10.07 -13.74 2.51
CA ALA A 83 -8.72 -13.50 2.02
C ALA A 83 -7.96 -14.83 1.88
N THR A 84 -6.78 -14.98 2.48
CA THR A 84 -6.11 -16.27 2.59
C THR A 84 -6.05 -16.79 4.02
N ASP A 85 -6.89 -16.26 4.90
CA ASP A 85 -7.09 -16.68 6.29
C ASP A 85 -5.83 -16.63 7.17
N PHE A 86 -4.98 -15.61 6.98
CA PHE A 86 -3.84 -15.38 7.87
C PHE A 86 -4.27 -15.19 9.33
N TYR A 87 -5.49 -14.71 9.59
CA TYR A 87 -6.02 -14.55 10.94
C TYR A 87 -5.96 -15.85 11.77
N HIS A 88 -6.17 -17.01 11.15
CA HIS A 88 -6.02 -18.31 11.83
C HIS A 88 -4.68 -19.01 11.54
N HIS A 89 -3.95 -18.62 10.49
CA HIS A 89 -2.72 -19.27 10.02
C HIS A 89 -1.43 -18.49 10.30
N TYR A 90 -1.49 -17.37 11.05
CA TYR A 90 -0.35 -16.47 11.20
C TYR A 90 0.90 -17.13 11.78
N LYS A 91 0.75 -18.12 12.68
CA LYS A 91 1.90 -18.81 13.28
C LYS A 91 2.65 -19.65 12.26
N GLU A 92 1.93 -20.41 11.45
CA GLU A 92 2.50 -21.21 10.37
C GLU A 92 3.13 -20.33 9.29
N ASP A 93 2.44 -19.25 8.94
CA ASP A 93 2.88 -18.30 7.92
C ASP A 93 4.15 -17.54 8.36
N ILE A 94 4.19 -17.00 9.59
CA ILE A 94 5.39 -16.32 10.14
C ILE A 94 6.56 -17.29 10.26
N LYS A 95 6.33 -18.56 10.60
CA LYS A 95 7.39 -19.58 10.60
C LYS A 95 7.99 -19.79 9.20
N LEU A 96 7.21 -19.69 8.13
CA LEU A 96 7.72 -19.74 6.75
C LEU A 96 8.57 -18.49 6.43
N LEU A 97 8.18 -17.31 6.92
CA LEU A 97 8.97 -16.08 6.78
C LEU A 97 10.32 -16.20 7.50
N ALA A 98 10.31 -16.77 8.72
CA ALA A 98 11.51 -17.05 9.49
C ALA A 98 12.42 -18.06 8.80
N GLU A 99 11.86 -19.07 8.13
CA GLU A 99 12.65 -20.05 7.37
C GLU A 99 13.36 -19.42 6.16
N MET A 100 12.77 -18.39 5.53
CA MET A 100 13.45 -17.57 4.51
C MET A 100 14.51 -16.64 5.12
N GLY A 101 14.47 -16.39 6.44
CA GLY A 101 15.45 -15.56 7.15
C GLY A 101 15.09 -14.08 7.21
N PHE A 102 13.80 -13.74 7.08
CA PHE A 102 13.30 -12.36 7.13
C PHE A 102 13.87 -11.61 8.36
N LYS A 103 14.20 -10.33 8.14
CA LYS A 103 14.61 -9.38 9.18
C LYS A 103 13.45 -8.50 9.62
N CYS A 104 12.51 -8.25 8.72
CA CYS A 104 11.29 -7.55 9.03
C CYS A 104 10.08 -8.17 8.32
N PHE A 105 8.88 -7.85 8.80
CA PHE A 105 7.64 -8.19 8.13
C PHE A 105 6.70 -6.98 8.15
N ARG A 106 6.39 -6.48 6.96
CA ARG A 106 5.46 -5.37 6.78
C ARG A 106 4.03 -5.87 6.72
N MET A 107 3.17 -5.27 7.55
CA MET A 107 1.73 -5.52 7.55
C MET A 107 0.96 -4.23 7.88
N SER A 108 -0.36 -4.27 7.78
CA SER A 108 -1.22 -3.24 8.35
C SER A 108 -2.00 -3.78 9.54
N ILE A 109 -2.38 -2.88 10.44
CA ILE A 109 -3.39 -3.16 11.46
C ILE A 109 -4.74 -2.76 10.88
N SER A 110 -5.71 -3.67 10.91
CA SER A 110 -7.08 -3.40 10.48
C SER A 110 -7.74 -2.45 11.48
N TRP A 111 -8.07 -1.24 11.03
CA TRP A 111 -8.69 -0.22 11.89
C TRP A 111 -9.98 -0.76 12.51
N THR A 112 -10.78 -1.49 11.73
CA THR A 112 -12.05 -2.06 12.19
C THR A 112 -11.90 -3.22 13.17
N ARG A 113 -10.71 -3.81 13.34
CA ARG A 113 -10.46 -4.72 14.46
C ARG A 113 -10.30 -3.99 15.77
N ILE A 114 -9.74 -2.79 15.75
CA ILE A 114 -9.43 -2.02 16.96
C ILE A 114 -10.58 -1.08 17.33
N PHE A 115 -11.14 -0.37 16.36
CA PHE A 115 -12.32 0.48 16.51
C PHE A 115 -13.34 0.08 15.42
N PRO A 116 -14.29 -0.83 15.72
CA PRO A 116 -15.21 -1.41 14.72
C PRO A 116 -15.98 -0.39 13.88
N ASN A 117 -16.45 0.69 14.49
CA ASN A 117 -17.09 1.82 13.82
C ASN A 117 -16.13 3.01 13.64
N GLY A 118 -14.99 2.99 14.31
CA GLY A 118 -13.93 4.00 14.21
C GLY A 118 -14.07 5.14 15.23
N ASN A 119 -15.19 5.23 15.94
CA ASN A 119 -15.52 6.34 16.84
C ASN A 119 -15.90 5.89 18.26
N GLU A 120 -15.67 4.62 18.59
CA GLU A 120 -15.88 4.12 19.95
C GLU A 120 -14.95 4.79 20.95
N ALA A 121 -15.41 4.91 22.20
CA ALA A 121 -14.61 5.46 23.29
C ALA A 121 -13.48 4.51 23.75
N GLU A 122 -13.70 3.20 23.61
CA GLU A 122 -12.75 2.16 23.99
C GLU A 122 -12.44 1.25 22.80
N ALA A 123 -11.18 0.84 22.70
CA ALA A 123 -10.74 -0.10 21.68
C ALA A 123 -11.22 -1.52 21.99
N ASN A 124 -11.44 -2.30 20.93
CA ASN A 124 -11.71 -3.72 21.02
C ASN A 124 -10.44 -4.49 21.45
N GLU A 125 -10.40 -4.92 22.71
CA GLU A 125 -9.26 -5.65 23.29
C GLU A 125 -8.94 -6.94 22.53
N LYS A 126 -9.92 -7.62 21.95
CA LYS A 126 -9.65 -8.84 21.16
C LYS A 126 -8.85 -8.53 19.90
N GLY A 127 -9.16 -7.42 19.24
CA GLY A 127 -8.38 -6.92 18.11
C GLY A 127 -6.95 -6.55 18.53
N LEU A 128 -6.79 -5.86 19.67
CA LEU A 128 -5.46 -5.53 20.20
C LEU A 128 -4.65 -6.80 20.52
N LYS A 129 -5.28 -7.77 21.18
CA LYS A 129 -4.66 -9.04 21.54
C LYS A 129 -4.23 -9.84 20.31
N PHE A 130 -5.01 -9.84 19.23
CA PHE A 130 -4.62 -10.50 17.99
C PHE A 130 -3.27 -9.98 17.47
N TYR A 131 -3.11 -8.65 17.39
CA TYR A 131 -1.83 -8.08 16.94
C TYR A 131 -0.70 -8.23 17.97
N ASP A 132 -0.99 -8.26 19.27
CA ASP A 132 0.02 -8.66 20.26
C ASP A 132 0.60 -10.03 19.94
N GLU A 133 -0.26 -11.01 19.66
CA GLU A 133 0.16 -12.38 19.38
C GLU A 133 0.89 -12.49 18.03
N VAL A 134 0.45 -11.75 17.00
CA VAL A 134 1.14 -11.68 15.70
C VAL A 134 2.54 -11.07 15.85
N PHE A 135 2.66 -9.96 16.58
CA PHE A 135 3.95 -9.31 16.81
C PHE A 135 4.86 -10.16 17.69
N ASP A 136 4.32 -10.81 18.73
CA ASP A 136 5.09 -11.72 19.58
C ASP A 136 5.64 -12.91 18.78
N GLU A 137 4.85 -13.46 17.85
CA GLU A 137 5.31 -14.55 16.98
C GLU A 137 6.37 -14.07 15.98
N CYS A 138 6.27 -12.83 15.45
CA CYS A 138 7.34 -12.23 14.64
C CYS A 138 8.65 -12.08 15.44
N LEU A 139 8.56 -11.45 16.61
CA LEU A 139 9.71 -11.14 17.46
C LEU A 139 10.38 -12.40 18.01
N LYS A 140 9.62 -13.48 18.26
CA LYS A 140 10.15 -14.81 18.59
C LYS A 140 11.15 -15.33 17.57
N TYR A 141 11.01 -14.96 16.30
CA TYR A 141 11.94 -15.32 15.22
C TYR A 141 12.93 -14.20 14.86
N GLY A 142 12.96 -13.10 15.62
CA GLY A 142 13.81 -11.94 15.33
C GLY A 142 13.36 -11.17 14.08
N ILE A 143 12.06 -11.21 13.76
CA ILE A 143 11.45 -10.47 12.66
C ILE A 143 10.84 -9.18 13.21
N GLU A 144 11.38 -8.03 12.82
CA GLU A 144 10.87 -6.71 13.20
C GLU A 144 9.54 -6.40 12.48
N PRO A 145 8.45 -6.10 13.20
CA PRO A 145 7.23 -5.62 12.55
C PRO A 145 7.43 -4.23 11.94
N VAL A 146 6.93 -4.06 10.71
CA VAL A 146 6.84 -2.76 10.03
C VAL A 146 5.36 -2.48 9.76
N VAL A 147 4.76 -1.52 10.47
CA VAL A 147 3.29 -1.40 10.53
C VAL A 147 2.78 -0.21 9.73
N THR A 148 1.81 -0.44 8.85
CA THR A 148 1.02 0.62 8.21
C THR A 148 -0.30 0.80 8.97
N ILE A 149 -0.58 2.01 9.46
CA ILE A 149 -1.74 2.27 10.34
C ILE A 149 -3.05 2.24 9.55
N CYS A 150 -3.11 2.89 8.38
CA CYS A 150 -4.25 2.83 7.47
C CYS A 150 -3.83 2.34 6.09
N HIS A 151 -4.30 1.15 5.71
CA HIS A 151 -4.05 0.54 4.40
C HIS A 151 -5.39 0.14 3.75
N PHE A 152 -6.05 1.11 3.11
CA PHE A 152 -7.32 0.92 2.38
C PHE A 152 -8.43 0.25 3.22
N ASP A 153 -8.46 0.51 4.53
CA ASP A 153 -9.29 -0.21 5.50
C ASP A 153 -9.98 0.74 6.49
N ILE A 154 -10.54 1.85 6.00
CA ILE A 154 -11.32 2.78 6.84
C ILE A 154 -12.62 2.09 7.29
N PRO A 155 -13.07 2.26 8.56
CA PRO A 155 -14.35 1.75 9.01
C PRO A 155 -15.50 2.23 8.13
N LYS A 156 -16.29 1.28 7.66
CA LYS A 156 -17.47 1.52 6.82
C LYS A 156 -18.45 2.48 7.50
N TYR A 157 -18.56 2.42 8.83
CA TYR A 157 -19.39 3.35 9.60
C TYR A 157 -18.97 4.82 9.39
N LEU A 158 -17.67 5.13 9.44
CA LEU A 158 -17.17 6.49 9.18
C LEU A 158 -17.46 6.90 7.73
N ALA A 159 -17.26 6.01 6.77
CA ALA A 159 -17.60 6.27 5.36
C ALA A 159 -19.10 6.59 5.19
N ASP A 160 -19.97 5.72 5.71
CA ASP A 160 -21.41 5.84 5.52
C ASP A 160 -22.03 7.00 6.32
N LYS A 161 -21.57 7.28 7.53
CA LYS A 161 -22.20 8.30 8.41
C LYS A 161 -21.53 9.66 8.34
N MET A 162 -20.28 9.72 7.89
CA MET A 162 -19.47 10.92 7.94
C MET A 162 -18.77 11.23 6.60
N ASP A 163 -19.04 10.46 5.55
CA ASP A 163 -18.34 10.63 4.26
C ASP A 163 -16.82 10.46 4.41
N GLY A 164 -16.42 9.63 5.38
CA GLY A 164 -15.05 9.26 5.67
C GLY A 164 -14.16 10.47 5.95
N TRP A 165 -13.02 10.53 5.25
CA TRP A 165 -12.01 11.57 5.42
C TRP A 165 -12.47 12.99 5.05
N LEU A 166 -13.64 13.16 4.42
CA LEU A 166 -14.18 14.49 4.19
C LEU A 166 -14.62 15.18 5.49
N ASP A 167 -15.04 14.42 6.50
CA ASP A 167 -15.39 14.98 7.81
C ASP A 167 -14.14 15.14 8.68
N ARG A 168 -13.90 16.39 9.10
CA ARG A 168 -12.73 16.77 9.89
C ARG A 168 -12.59 15.97 11.19
N ARG A 169 -13.68 15.49 11.80
CA ARG A 169 -13.64 14.71 13.04
C ARG A 169 -12.94 13.35 12.86
N VAL A 170 -12.90 12.82 11.64
CA VAL A 170 -12.18 11.56 11.33
C VAL A 170 -10.67 11.70 11.57
N VAL A 171 -10.12 12.93 11.49
CA VAL A 171 -8.74 13.21 11.91
C VAL A 171 -8.52 12.79 13.36
N ASP A 172 -9.40 13.20 14.27
CA ASP A 172 -9.20 12.94 15.70
C ASP A 172 -9.45 11.45 16.03
N TYR A 173 -10.41 10.81 15.36
CA TYR A 173 -10.59 9.35 15.47
C TYR A 173 -9.37 8.55 15.02
N PHE A 174 -8.72 8.97 13.95
CA PHE A 174 -7.47 8.36 13.50
C PHE A 174 -6.31 8.60 14.48
N VAL A 175 -6.25 9.79 15.10
CA VAL A 175 -5.26 10.09 16.14
C VAL A 175 -5.49 9.21 17.37
N THR A 176 -6.72 9.06 17.86
CA THR A 176 -7.05 8.14 18.97
C THR A 176 -6.72 6.68 18.64
N TYR A 177 -7.04 6.25 17.41
CA TYR A 177 -6.64 4.94 16.92
C TYR A 177 -5.12 4.75 16.99
N SER A 178 -4.36 5.67 16.41
CA SER A 178 -2.90 5.63 16.39
C SER A 178 -2.30 5.70 17.80
N GLU A 179 -2.84 6.54 18.69
CA GLU A 179 -2.43 6.63 20.08
C GLU A 179 -2.55 5.28 20.80
N THR A 180 -3.67 4.60 20.57
CA THR A 180 -3.94 3.28 21.15
C THR A 180 -2.90 2.26 20.68
N LEU A 181 -2.59 2.25 19.38
CA LEU A 181 -1.57 1.36 18.82
C LEU A 181 -0.19 1.67 19.39
N PHE A 182 0.22 2.93 19.38
CA PHE A 182 1.52 3.35 19.89
C PHE A 182 1.67 2.99 21.37
N LYS A 183 0.68 3.27 22.21
CA LYS A 183 0.73 2.92 23.63
C LYS A 183 0.81 1.41 23.86
N ARG A 184 0.05 0.61 23.10
CA ARG A 184 0.03 -0.85 23.23
C ARG A 184 1.33 -1.49 22.75
N TYR A 185 1.85 -1.05 21.60
CA TYR A 185 2.93 -1.74 20.89
C TYR A 185 4.28 -1.01 20.94
N LYS A 186 4.45 0.00 21.80
CA LYS A 186 5.70 0.77 21.90
C LYS A 186 6.99 -0.01 22.10
N ASN A 187 6.89 -1.21 22.67
CA ASN A 187 8.03 -2.09 22.93
C ASN A 187 8.13 -3.25 21.92
N LYS A 188 7.24 -3.30 20.92
CA LYS A 188 7.13 -4.39 19.94
C LYS A 188 7.31 -3.92 18.50
N VAL A 189 7.01 -2.65 18.20
CA VAL A 189 7.05 -2.11 16.84
C VAL A 189 7.83 -0.80 16.84
N LYS A 190 8.87 -0.75 16.01
CA LYS A 190 9.72 0.44 15.83
C LYS A 190 9.35 1.24 14.58
N TYR A 191 8.96 0.56 13.50
CA TYR A 191 8.76 1.15 12.18
C TYR A 191 7.27 1.26 11.85
N TRP A 192 6.83 2.49 11.58
CA TRP A 192 5.44 2.83 11.33
C TRP A 192 5.29 3.62 10.04
N MET A 193 4.16 3.48 9.37
CA MET A 193 3.69 4.34 8.29
C MET A 193 2.25 4.75 8.54
N THR A 194 1.91 5.99 8.25
CA THR A 194 0.55 6.51 8.50
C THR A 194 -0.46 5.99 7.47
N PHE A 195 -0.38 6.45 6.23
CA PHE A 195 -1.29 6.11 5.14
C PHE A 195 -0.57 5.38 4.02
N ASN A 196 -1.07 4.18 3.66
CA ASN A 196 -0.60 3.48 2.46
C ASN A 196 -0.92 4.29 1.20
N GLU A 197 0.05 4.39 0.29
CA GLU A 197 -0.10 4.97 -1.05
C GLU A 197 -1.00 6.21 -1.07
N ILE A 198 -0.68 7.19 -0.22
CA ILE A 198 -1.56 8.33 0.05
C ILE A 198 -1.98 9.08 -1.22
N ASN A 199 -1.13 9.04 -2.25
CA ASN A 199 -1.35 9.65 -3.55
C ASN A 199 -2.39 8.92 -4.42
N LEU A 200 -2.75 7.69 -4.10
CA LEU A 200 -3.79 6.92 -4.78
C LEU A 200 -5.14 6.97 -4.04
N LEU A 201 -5.22 7.61 -2.87
CA LEU A 201 -6.48 7.65 -2.13
C LEU A 201 -7.52 8.48 -2.91
N ASN A 202 -8.67 7.86 -3.19
CA ASN A 202 -9.84 8.49 -3.78
C ASN A 202 -11.13 7.71 -3.48
N GLY A 203 -12.24 8.41 -3.39
CA GLY A 203 -13.58 7.82 -3.32
C GLY A 203 -13.82 6.92 -2.11
N TYR A 204 -14.88 6.13 -2.22
CA TYR A 204 -15.41 5.37 -1.09
C TYR A 204 -14.45 4.30 -0.62
N THR A 205 -13.78 3.63 -1.57
CA THR A 205 -12.87 2.51 -1.29
C THR A 205 -11.79 2.89 -0.27
N THR A 206 -11.10 4.02 -0.47
CA THR A 206 -9.91 4.35 0.32
C THR A 206 -10.08 5.59 1.22
N LEU A 207 -10.88 6.57 0.80
CA LEU A 207 -11.17 7.77 1.59
C LEU A 207 -12.50 7.67 2.35
N GLY A 208 -13.38 6.73 1.98
CA GLY A 208 -14.73 6.67 2.51
C GLY A 208 -15.66 7.75 1.96
N THR A 209 -15.23 8.52 0.95
CA THR A 209 -16.01 9.61 0.35
C THR A 209 -16.94 9.09 -0.73
N ARG A 210 -18.18 9.56 -0.80
CA ARG A 210 -19.11 9.18 -1.88
C ARG A 210 -18.70 9.77 -3.21
N ASN A 211 -18.19 11.00 -3.22
CA ASN A 211 -17.72 11.64 -4.44
C ASN A 211 -16.23 11.39 -4.68
N THR A 212 -15.86 11.37 -5.96
CA THR A 212 -14.47 11.16 -6.45
C THR A 212 -13.89 12.39 -7.14
N ASP A 213 -14.60 13.52 -7.12
CA ASP A 213 -14.15 14.78 -7.71
C ASP A 213 -12.94 15.38 -6.97
N GLU A 214 -12.19 16.24 -7.65
CA GLU A 214 -10.95 16.80 -7.11
C GLU A 214 -11.15 17.64 -5.85
N GLN A 215 -12.25 18.40 -5.73
CA GLN A 215 -12.50 19.23 -4.56
C GLN A 215 -12.75 18.36 -3.33
N THR A 216 -13.58 17.31 -3.46
CA THR A 216 -13.82 16.33 -2.39
C THR A 216 -12.52 15.60 -2.03
N ARG A 217 -11.81 15.07 -3.03
CA ARG A 217 -10.58 14.32 -2.84
C ARG A 217 -9.53 15.16 -2.11
N PHE A 218 -9.24 16.38 -2.57
CA PHE A 218 -8.16 17.17 -1.97
C PHE A 218 -8.52 17.73 -0.60
N GLN A 219 -9.81 17.96 -0.28
CA GLN A 219 -10.23 18.26 1.09
C GLN A 219 -10.00 17.06 2.02
N ALA A 220 -10.37 15.85 1.60
CA ALA A 220 -10.13 14.64 2.37
C ALA A 220 -8.63 14.32 2.52
N ILE A 221 -7.83 14.52 1.48
CA ILE A 221 -6.37 14.41 1.53
C ILE A 221 -5.76 15.44 2.50
N HIS A 222 -6.28 16.67 2.54
CA HIS A 222 -5.85 17.65 3.53
C HIS A 222 -6.04 17.15 4.96
N HIS A 223 -7.21 16.58 5.27
CA HIS A 223 -7.45 15.95 6.58
C HIS A 223 -6.50 14.77 6.84
N ALA A 224 -6.22 13.92 5.85
CA ALA A 224 -5.24 12.85 5.99
C ALA A 224 -3.82 13.38 6.27
N PHE A 225 -3.40 14.50 5.65
CA PHE A 225 -2.12 15.13 5.97
C PHE A 225 -2.07 15.64 7.41
N ILE A 226 -3.13 16.32 7.87
CA ILE A 226 -3.22 16.80 9.27
C ILE A 226 -3.19 15.63 10.24
N ALA A 227 -3.91 14.55 9.95
CA ALA A 227 -3.89 13.34 10.76
C ALA A 227 -2.50 12.70 10.80
N SER A 228 -1.83 12.56 9.64
CA SER A 228 -0.46 12.04 9.54
C SER A 228 0.50 12.84 10.41
N ALA A 229 0.50 14.17 10.27
CA ALA A 229 1.39 15.05 11.01
C ALA A 229 1.13 15.03 12.53
N LYS A 230 -0.14 15.04 12.97
CA LYS A 230 -0.49 14.84 14.38
C LYS A 230 0.03 13.50 14.92
N VAL A 231 -0.10 12.43 14.13
CA VAL A 231 0.33 11.07 14.51
C VAL A 231 1.84 10.95 14.59
N VAL A 232 2.61 11.58 13.70
CA VAL A 232 4.07 11.64 13.78
C VAL A 232 4.50 12.26 15.12
N LYS A 233 4.01 13.47 15.41
CA LYS A 233 4.33 14.18 16.65
C LYS A 233 3.95 13.36 17.90
N LEU A 234 2.72 12.85 17.93
CA LEU A 234 2.23 12.01 19.03
C LEU A 234 3.08 10.75 19.23
N GLY A 235 3.46 10.10 18.14
CA GLY A 235 4.28 8.89 18.21
C GLY A 235 5.63 9.16 18.85
N HIS A 236 6.30 10.26 18.49
CA HIS A 236 7.57 10.65 19.11
C HIS A 236 7.41 11.09 20.58
N GLU A 237 6.27 11.67 20.96
CA GLU A 237 5.95 11.96 22.37
C GLU A 237 5.77 10.68 23.20
N ILE A 238 5.19 9.62 22.63
CA ILE A 238 5.01 8.33 23.29
C ILE A 238 6.32 7.52 23.35
N ASN A 239 7.06 7.49 22.24
CA ASN A 239 8.34 6.83 22.13
C ASN A 239 9.23 7.54 21.09
N PRO A 240 10.30 8.25 21.49
CA PRO A 240 11.20 8.94 20.57
C PRO A 240 12.03 8.01 19.67
N ASP A 241 12.07 6.70 19.97
CA ASP A 241 12.77 5.71 19.14
C ASP A 241 11.95 5.22 17.94
N PHE A 242 10.66 5.56 17.88
CA PHE A 242 9.83 5.26 16.72
C PHE A 242 10.39 5.92 15.47
N LYS A 243 10.22 5.21 14.35
CA LYS A 243 10.44 5.72 12.99
C LYS A 243 9.09 5.74 12.30
N ILE A 244 8.57 6.92 12.01
CA ILE A 244 7.24 7.13 11.44
C ILE A 244 7.39 7.75 10.06
N GLY A 245 7.17 6.94 9.03
CA GLY A 245 7.33 7.29 7.63
C GLY A 245 6.03 7.64 6.93
N MET A 246 6.17 8.25 5.76
CA MET A 246 5.08 8.27 4.77
C MET A 246 5.13 6.99 3.91
N MET A 247 4.05 6.70 3.19
CA MET A 247 4.06 5.67 2.14
C MET A 247 3.51 6.26 0.83
N LEU A 248 4.31 6.16 -0.24
CA LEU A 248 4.02 6.72 -1.57
C LEU A 248 3.94 5.60 -2.63
N ALA A 249 2.91 5.62 -3.47
CA ALA A 249 2.93 4.86 -4.71
C ALA A 249 3.84 5.55 -5.72
N TYR A 250 5.06 5.04 -5.92
CA TYR A 250 6.02 5.68 -6.79
C TYR A 250 5.98 5.10 -8.20
N ILE A 251 5.04 5.61 -9.00
CA ILE A 251 4.97 5.32 -10.43
C ILE A 251 5.92 6.28 -11.15
N LEU A 252 7.12 5.79 -11.48
CA LEU A 252 8.11 6.59 -12.22
C LEU A 252 7.55 7.06 -13.56
N SER A 253 7.90 8.27 -13.96
CA SER A 253 7.57 8.82 -15.28
C SER A 253 8.87 9.19 -16.00
N TYR A 254 8.89 8.97 -17.31
CA TYR A 254 9.89 9.49 -18.22
C TYR A 254 9.22 10.42 -19.23
N ALA A 255 9.89 11.50 -19.63
CA ALA A 255 9.49 12.21 -20.83
C ALA A 255 9.71 11.30 -22.06
N GLU A 256 8.74 11.27 -22.99
CA GLU A 256 8.81 10.45 -24.21
C GLU A 256 10.04 10.79 -25.05
N THR A 257 10.33 12.08 -25.18
CA THR A 257 11.46 12.61 -25.92
C THR A 257 12.12 13.76 -25.16
N CYS A 258 13.27 14.24 -25.67
CA CYS A 258 13.90 15.46 -25.16
C CYS A 258 13.19 16.75 -25.61
N ASN A 259 12.03 16.66 -26.27
CA ASN A 259 11.20 17.81 -26.57
C ASN A 259 10.85 18.55 -25.26
N PRO A 260 11.14 19.85 -25.13
CA PRO A 260 10.85 20.61 -23.92
C PRO A 260 9.39 20.51 -23.45
N LEU A 261 8.43 20.28 -24.35
CA LEU A 261 7.03 20.09 -23.99
C LEU A 261 6.77 18.75 -23.29
N ASP A 262 7.44 17.67 -23.71
CA ASP A 262 7.33 16.36 -23.05
C ASP A 262 7.98 16.40 -21.67
N VAL A 263 9.12 17.10 -21.56
CA VAL A 263 9.80 17.34 -20.28
C VAL A 263 8.91 18.15 -19.33
N GLN A 264 8.24 19.19 -19.84
CA GLN A 264 7.33 20.00 -19.04
C GLN A 264 6.08 19.21 -18.60
N GLU A 265 5.57 18.32 -19.43
CA GLU A 265 4.47 17.41 -19.10
C GLU A 265 4.89 16.43 -17.99
N ASP A 266 6.08 15.82 -18.10
CA ASP A 266 6.63 14.95 -17.06
C ASP A 266 6.76 15.65 -15.70
N ILE A 267 7.24 16.90 -15.69
CA ILE A 267 7.31 17.72 -14.47
C ILE A 267 5.91 17.95 -13.89
N ALA A 268 4.92 18.27 -14.73
CA ALA A 268 3.56 18.52 -14.28
C ALA A 268 2.91 17.24 -13.73
N GLY A 269 2.99 16.13 -14.46
CA GLY A 269 2.47 14.84 -14.05
C GLY A 269 3.14 14.30 -12.79
N SER A 270 4.46 14.43 -12.66
CA SER A 270 5.17 13.99 -11.46
C SER A 270 4.82 14.83 -10.22
N ARG A 271 4.57 16.13 -10.38
CA ARG A 271 4.08 17.00 -9.31
C ARG A 271 2.70 16.59 -8.82
N ASP A 272 1.79 16.31 -9.74
CA ASP A 272 0.40 15.96 -9.40
C ASP A 272 0.31 14.54 -8.82
N LEU A 273 0.96 13.56 -9.45
CA LEU A 273 0.85 12.15 -9.08
C LEU A 273 1.65 11.79 -7.82
N LYS A 274 2.78 12.46 -7.58
CA LYS A 274 3.76 12.00 -6.57
C LYS A 274 4.22 13.12 -5.65
N TYR A 275 4.84 14.16 -6.21
CA TYR A 275 5.63 15.07 -5.39
C TYR A 275 4.78 15.95 -4.48
N PHE A 276 3.54 16.29 -4.83
CA PHE A 276 2.68 17.05 -3.93
C PHE A 276 2.55 16.36 -2.56
N PHE A 277 2.30 15.05 -2.55
CA PHE A 277 2.06 14.29 -1.33
C PHE A 277 3.32 14.13 -0.49
N SER A 278 4.44 13.80 -1.12
CA SER A 278 5.73 13.72 -0.44
C SER A 278 6.28 15.08 -0.02
N ASP A 279 6.04 16.15 -0.79
CA ASP A 279 6.44 17.51 -0.42
C ASP A 279 5.75 17.91 0.89
N VAL A 280 4.44 17.66 1.03
CA VAL A 280 3.71 18.00 2.25
C VAL A 280 4.22 17.18 3.45
N GLN A 281 4.36 15.85 3.32
CA GLN A 281 4.73 15.01 4.46
C GLN A 281 6.22 15.07 4.83
N CYS A 282 7.13 15.31 3.87
CA CYS A 282 8.56 15.40 4.14
C CYS A 282 9.03 16.83 4.44
N ARG A 283 8.33 17.86 3.93
CA ARG A 283 8.75 19.28 4.10
C ARG A 283 7.80 20.09 4.98
N GLY A 284 6.61 19.59 5.25
CA GLY A 284 5.67 20.17 6.21
C GLY A 284 4.90 21.39 5.69
N TYR A 285 4.81 21.57 4.37
CA TYR A 285 4.03 22.67 3.78
C TYR A 285 3.50 22.33 2.39
N TYR A 286 2.44 23.05 1.98
CA TYR A 286 1.90 22.96 0.62
C TYR A 286 2.85 23.62 -0.38
N PRO A 287 3.34 22.89 -1.41
CA PRO A 287 4.22 23.48 -2.39
C PRO A 287 3.48 24.50 -3.27
N SER A 288 4.19 25.58 -3.64
CA SER A 288 3.61 26.72 -4.37
C SER A 288 2.95 26.32 -5.70
N TYR A 289 3.50 25.33 -6.41
CA TYR A 289 2.91 24.86 -7.67
C TYR A 289 1.51 24.28 -7.47
N LYS A 290 1.25 23.60 -6.34
CA LYS A 290 -0.06 23.00 -6.06
C LYS A 290 -1.07 24.05 -5.62
N LEU A 291 -0.64 25.04 -4.84
CA LEU A 291 -1.48 26.21 -4.52
C LEU A 291 -1.93 26.93 -5.79
N LYS A 292 -1.02 27.16 -6.75
CA LYS A 292 -1.39 27.74 -8.05
C LYS A 292 -2.28 26.84 -8.90
N GLU A 293 -2.12 25.53 -8.80
CA GLU A 293 -3.04 24.60 -9.46
C GLU A 293 -4.45 24.68 -8.88
N PHE A 294 -4.58 24.69 -7.56
CA PHE A 294 -5.85 24.86 -6.86
C PHE A 294 -6.53 26.19 -7.21
N GLU A 295 -5.79 27.30 -7.24
CA GLU A 295 -6.30 28.60 -7.71
C GLU A 295 -6.88 28.50 -9.14
N ARG A 296 -6.16 27.87 -10.08
CA ARG A 296 -6.62 27.72 -11.48
C ARG A 296 -7.85 26.81 -11.61
N LYS A 297 -7.94 25.78 -10.77
CA LYS A 297 -9.04 24.81 -10.79
C LYS A 297 -10.24 25.21 -9.91
N GLY A 298 -10.12 26.30 -9.15
CA GLY A 298 -11.14 26.73 -8.20
C GLY A 298 -11.28 25.79 -7.00
N ILE A 299 -10.25 24.99 -6.68
CA ILE A 299 -10.25 24.10 -5.52
C ILE A 299 -9.92 24.94 -4.29
N VAL A 300 -10.79 24.89 -3.28
CA VAL A 300 -10.62 25.61 -2.02
C VAL A 300 -10.47 24.58 -0.89
N ILE A 301 -9.30 24.56 -0.26
CA ILE A 301 -9.07 23.74 0.93
C ILE A 301 -9.50 24.52 2.17
N LYS A 302 -10.50 24.00 2.87
CA LYS A 302 -10.90 24.49 4.18
C LYS A 302 -9.89 23.99 5.22
N LYS A 303 -8.99 24.89 5.61
CA LYS A 303 -8.07 24.70 6.74
C LYS A 303 -8.70 25.22 8.04
N GLU A 304 -8.29 24.64 9.16
CA GLU A 304 -8.52 25.21 10.49
C GLU A 304 -7.28 26.02 10.95
N PRO A 305 -7.44 27.01 11.85
CA PRO A 305 -6.29 27.68 12.45
C PRO A 305 -5.32 26.66 13.09
N GLY A 306 -4.04 26.78 12.79
CA GLY A 306 -2.99 25.86 13.28
C GLY A 306 -2.64 24.70 12.34
N ASP A 307 -3.39 24.49 11.25
CA ASP A 307 -3.12 23.38 10.33
C ASP A 307 -1.74 23.45 9.68
N ASP A 308 -1.29 24.66 9.30
CA ASP A 308 0.02 24.84 8.68
C ASP A 308 1.17 24.59 9.68
N GLU A 309 0.97 24.96 10.95
CA GLU A 309 1.90 24.64 12.04
C GLU A 309 1.95 23.13 12.31
N ILE A 310 0.79 22.46 12.33
CA ILE A 310 0.72 21.00 12.51
C ILE A 310 1.52 20.28 11.43
N LEU A 311 1.34 20.65 10.15
CA LEU A 311 2.09 20.03 9.04
C LEU A 311 3.60 20.23 9.19
N LYS A 312 4.02 21.43 9.61
CA LYS A 312 5.43 21.75 9.80
C LYS A 312 6.07 20.97 10.95
N GLU A 313 5.34 20.76 12.03
CA GLU A 313 5.84 20.06 13.23
C GLU A 313 5.81 18.53 13.08
N GLY A 314 4.98 17.99 12.19
CA GLY A 314 4.76 16.56 12.02
C GLY A 314 5.34 15.96 10.74
N THR A 315 6.54 16.39 10.31
CA THR A 315 7.21 15.80 9.14
C THR A 315 7.75 14.41 9.43
N VAL A 316 7.64 13.51 8.46
CA VAL A 316 8.00 12.09 8.60
C VAL A 316 9.51 11.85 8.73
N ASP A 317 9.89 10.75 9.39
CA ASP A 317 11.29 10.36 9.61
C ASP A 317 11.95 9.72 8.38
N TYR A 318 11.15 9.08 7.54
CA TYR A 318 11.62 8.37 6.34
C TYR A 318 10.54 8.33 5.25
N LEU A 319 10.97 8.07 4.01
CA LEU A 319 10.08 7.96 2.87
C LEU A 319 10.00 6.51 2.41
N ALA A 320 8.89 5.86 2.73
CA ALA A 320 8.57 4.56 2.20
C ALA A 320 7.86 4.68 0.85
N PHE A 321 8.14 3.76 -0.07
CA PHE A 321 7.43 3.74 -1.35
C PHE A 321 7.24 2.33 -1.90
N SER A 322 6.20 2.17 -2.71
CA SER A 322 6.02 1.04 -3.60
C SER A 322 6.63 1.35 -4.97
N TYR A 323 7.23 0.35 -5.60
CA TYR A 323 7.71 0.43 -6.98
C TYR A 323 7.34 -0.84 -7.73
N TYR A 324 6.69 -0.69 -8.87
CA TYR A 324 6.29 -1.83 -9.71
C TYR A 324 6.57 -1.60 -11.19
N ASN A 325 6.40 -0.37 -11.66
CA ASN A 325 6.48 0.00 -13.06
C ASN A 325 6.87 1.47 -13.26
N SER A 326 7.04 1.83 -14.53
CA SER A 326 7.21 3.22 -14.99
C SER A 326 6.24 3.51 -16.14
N HIS A 327 5.99 4.80 -16.39
CA HIS A 327 5.20 5.30 -17.52
C HIS A 327 5.96 6.34 -18.33
N VAL A 328 5.39 6.69 -19.48
CA VAL A 328 5.90 7.75 -20.35
C VAL A 328 4.89 8.90 -20.41
N SER A 329 5.41 10.11 -20.19
CA SER A 329 4.71 11.38 -20.35
C SER A 329 5.01 11.98 -21.71
N SER A 330 3.97 12.41 -22.43
CA SER A 330 4.09 13.03 -23.76
C SER A 330 3.11 14.17 -23.91
N SER A 331 3.55 15.23 -24.60
CA SER A 331 2.69 16.31 -25.04
C SER A 331 1.79 15.91 -26.23
N ASN A 332 2.11 14.80 -26.90
CA ASN A 332 1.31 14.26 -27.99
C ASN A 332 0.13 13.42 -27.45
N LYS A 333 -1.09 13.91 -27.70
CA LYS A 333 -2.33 13.28 -27.25
C LYS A 333 -2.83 12.15 -28.14
N ASP A 334 -2.15 11.80 -29.22
CA ASP A 334 -2.58 10.78 -30.18
C ASP A 334 -1.84 9.43 -30.03
N LEU A 335 -0.95 9.31 -29.04
CA LEU A 335 -0.13 8.11 -28.85
C LEU A 335 -0.89 6.94 -28.23
N GLU A 336 -0.41 5.75 -28.58
CA GLU A 336 -0.87 4.45 -28.09
C GLU A 336 -0.59 4.29 -26.58
N THR A 337 -1.57 3.76 -25.85
CA THR A 337 -1.56 3.68 -24.39
C THR A 337 -1.55 2.24 -23.89
N THR A 338 -0.97 2.00 -22.72
CA THR A 338 -1.02 0.68 -22.05
C THR A 338 -2.35 0.44 -21.36
N GLU A 339 -2.86 -0.79 -21.45
CA GLU A 339 -4.02 -1.26 -20.68
C GLU A 339 -3.56 -1.74 -19.28
N GLY A 340 -4.35 -1.51 -18.23
CA GLY A 340 -4.07 -2.00 -16.87
C GLY A 340 -3.51 -0.99 -15.85
N ASN A 341 -3.31 0.28 -16.24
CA ASN A 341 -2.96 1.38 -15.36
C ASN A 341 -4.18 2.31 -15.09
N ILE A 342 -4.23 2.94 -13.91
CA ILE A 342 -5.30 3.91 -13.56
C ILE A 342 -5.17 5.21 -14.40
N PHE A 343 -3.98 5.48 -14.94
CA PHE A 343 -3.67 6.68 -15.71
C PHE A 343 -3.45 6.35 -17.19
N ARG A 344 -3.68 7.35 -18.06
CA ARG A 344 -3.29 7.27 -19.48
C ARG A 344 -1.76 7.18 -19.57
N VAL A 345 -1.24 5.99 -19.82
CA VAL A 345 0.21 5.74 -19.89
C VAL A 345 0.61 5.47 -21.32
N VAL A 346 1.42 6.34 -21.91
CA VAL A 346 2.04 6.08 -23.22
C VAL A 346 2.97 4.88 -23.10
N LYS A 347 2.93 3.97 -24.08
CA LYS A 347 3.73 2.75 -24.06
C LYS A 347 5.22 3.06 -24.20
N ASN A 348 6.04 2.52 -23.29
CA ASN A 348 7.48 2.59 -23.41
C ASN A 348 8.00 1.48 -24.33
N LYS A 349 8.40 1.82 -25.56
CA LYS A 349 8.88 0.87 -26.57
C LYS A 349 10.16 0.09 -26.18
N TYR A 350 10.85 0.50 -25.12
CA TYR A 350 12.08 -0.14 -24.65
C TYR A 350 11.81 -1.20 -23.57
N LEU A 351 10.60 -1.25 -23.01
CA LEU A 351 10.25 -2.12 -21.90
C LEU A 351 9.35 -3.27 -22.34
N LYS A 352 9.45 -4.39 -21.62
CA LYS A 352 8.47 -5.47 -21.69
C LYS A 352 7.35 -5.20 -20.69
N GLU A 353 6.21 -5.85 -20.89
CA GLU A 353 5.05 -5.74 -19.99
C GLU A 353 4.77 -7.10 -19.33
N SER A 354 4.21 -7.08 -18.13
CA SER A 354 3.65 -8.25 -17.46
C SER A 354 2.35 -8.72 -18.14
N GLU A 355 1.83 -9.87 -17.71
CA GLU A 355 0.52 -10.39 -18.17
C GLU A 355 -0.65 -9.43 -17.85
N TRP A 356 -0.49 -8.57 -16.84
CA TRP A 356 -1.46 -7.50 -16.49
C TRP A 356 -1.09 -6.13 -17.08
N GLY A 357 -0.24 -6.08 -18.11
CA GLY A 357 0.10 -4.84 -18.83
C GLY A 357 1.03 -3.88 -18.10
N TRP A 358 1.70 -4.32 -17.01
CA TRP A 358 2.59 -3.45 -16.24
C TRP A 358 4.00 -3.47 -16.84
N PRO A 359 4.57 -2.31 -17.24
CA PRO A 359 5.94 -2.24 -17.73
C PRO A 359 6.94 -2.73 -16.68
N ILE A 360 7.86 -3.60 -17.09
CA ILE A 360 8.94 -4.16 -16.26
C ILE A 360 10.18 -3.29 -16.47
N ASP A 361 10.50 -2.47 -15.48
CA ASP A 361 11.59 -1.49 -15.52
C ASP A 361 12.50 -1.58 -14.28
N PRO A 362 13.43 -2.54 -14.23
CA PRO A 362 14.34 -2.65 -13.10
C PRO A 362 15.21 -1.40 -12.92
N VAL A 363 15.67 -0.76 -14.00
CA VAL A 363 16.50 0.46 -13.92
C VAL A 363 15.69 1.61 -13.30
N GLY A 364 14.39 1.65 -13.55
CA GLY A 364 13.52 2.66 -12.98
C GLY A 364 13.46 2.64 -11.45
N ILE A 365 13.71 1.52 -10.76
CA ILE A 365 13.79 1.54 -9.29
C ILE A 365 15.01 2.36 -8.83
N ARG A 366 16.14 2.26 -9.52
CA ARG A 366 17.35 3.05 -9.24
C ARG A 366 17.13 4.53 -9.54
N VAL A 367 16.49 4.84 -10.67
CA VAL A 367 16.12 6.22 -11.01
C VAL A 367 15.20 6.81 -9.94
N SER A 368 14.21 6.03 -9.48
CA SER A 368 13.27 6.43 -8.43
C SER A 368 13.98 6.72 -7.11
N LEU A 369 14.89 5.83 -6.69
CA LEU A 369 15.70 6.00 -5.49
C LEU A 369 16.52 7.30 -5.54
N ASN A 370 17.19 7.58 -6.66
CA ASN A 370 17.95 8.82 -6.84
C ASN A 370 17.03 10.06 -6.77
N TYR A 371 15.92 10.08 -7.51
CA TYR A 371 15.00 11.22 -7.48
C TYR A 371 14.42 11.50 -6.10
N LEU A 372 14.04 10.46 -5.36
CA LEU A 372 13.51 10.60 -4.01
C LEU A 372 14.60 11.06 -3.03
N TYR A 373 15.78 10.46 -3.09
CA TYR A 373 16.87 10.77 -2.17
C TYR A 373 17.41 12.17 -2.41
N ASP A 374 17.72 12.55 -3.65
CA ASP A 374 18.20 13.89 -4.01
C ASP A 374 17.21 14.99 -3.61
N ARG A 375 15.91 14.70 -3.68
CA ARG A 375 14.86 15.67 -3.38
C ARG A 375 14.65 15.91 -1.89
N TYR A 376 14.75 14.87 -1.07
CA TYR A 376 14.34 14.91 0.34
C TYR A 376 15.47 14.68 1.33
N GLN A 377 16.53 13.98 0.94
CA GLN A 377 17.65 13.59 1.82
C GLN A 377 17.17 12.92 3.12
N LEU A 378 16.13 12.10 2.98
CA LEU A 378 15.60 11.24 4.03
C LEU A 378 15.92 9.78 3.70
N PRO A 379 16.07 8.91 4.72
CA PRO A 379 16.16 7.47 4.50
C PRO A 379 14.97 6.97 3.68
N LEU A 380 15.25 6.08 2.73
CA LEU A 380 14.25 5.48 1.86
C LEU A 380 13.94 4.05 2.31
N PHE A 381 12.72 3.58 2.08
CA PHE A 381 12.35 2.19 2.32
C PHE A 381 11.47 1.67 1.17
N ILE A 382 11.98 0.70 0.39
CA ILE A 382 11.16 0.01 -0.61
C ILE A 382 10.25 -0.97 0.13
N VAL A 383 9.02 -0.54 0.37
CA VAL A 383 8.06 -1.30 1.17
C VAL A 383 7.13 -2.16 0.34
N GLU A 384 7.19 -2.02 -0.98
CA GLU A 384 6.57 -2.94 -1.94
C GLU A 384 7.35 -2.97 -3.25
N ASN A 385 7.54 -4.17 -3.78
CA ASN A 385 7.94 -4.46 -5.15
C ASN A 385 7.57 -5.90 -5.46
N GLY A 386 7.12 -6.20 -6.67
CA GLY A 386 6.74 -7.57 -7.00
C GLY A 386 6.13 -7.74 -8.38
N LEU A 387 6.06 -8.99 -8.82
CA LEU A 387 5.46 -9.36 -10.10
C LEU A 387 4.22 -10.21 -9.85
N GLY A 388 3.06 -9.63 -10.18
CA GLY A 388 1.81 -10.36 -10.28
C GLY A 388 1.79 -11.17 -11.56
N ALA A 389 1.71 -12.49 -11.43
CA ALA A 389 1.71 -13.43 -12.55
C ALA A 389 0.90 -14.67 -12.22
N THR A 390 0.40 -15.36 -13.24
CA THR A 390 -0.24 -16.67 -13.08
C THR A 390 0.82 -17.71 -12.71
N ASP A 391 0.58 -18.48 -11.65
CA ASP A 391 1.43 -19.64 -11.30
C ASP A 391 0.81 -20.94 -11.81
N VAL A 392 1.67 -21.89 -12.22
CA VAL A 392 1.28 -23.26 -12.57
C VAL A 392 1.78 -24.21 -11.48
N VAL A 393 0.86 -25.01 -10.92
CA VAL A 393 1.20 -26.10 -10.00
C VAL A 393 1.50 -27.34 -10.84
N GLU A 394 2.74 -27.79 -10.82
CA GLU A 394 3.21 -28.96 -11.57
C GLU A 394 2.61 -30.26 -11.01
N ALA A 395 2.69 -31.34 -11.78
CA ALA A 395 2.15 -32.65 -11.38
C ALA A 395 2.75 -33.20 -10.06
N ASN A 396 3.97 -32.77 -9.71
CA ASN A 396 4.62 -33.12 -8.44
C ASN A 396 4.34 -32.13 -7.29
N GLY A 397 3.48 -31.12 -7.52
CA GLY A 397 3.12 -30.08 -6.56
C GLY A 397 4.12 -28.91 -6.46
N SER A 398 5.20 -28.91 -7.24
CA SER A 398 6.13 -27.77 -7.30
C SER A 398 5.58 -26.63 -8.15
N ILE A 399 6.12 -25.42 -7.96
CA ILE A 399 5.76 -24.23 -8.73
C ILE A 399 7.06 -23.56 -9.17
N ASN A 400 7.31 -23.56 -10.48
CA ASN A 400 8.53 -23.04 -11.08
C ASN A 400 8.34 -21.60 -11.53
N ASP A 401 8.51 -20.66 -10.60
CA ASP A 401 8.27 -19.23 -10.83
C ASP A 401 9.55 -18.45 -11.19
N ASP A 402 10.31 -18.96 -12.17
CA ASP A 402 11.55 -18.33 -12.65
C ASP A 402 11.33 -16.90 -13.18
N TYR A 403 10.14 -16.60 -13.71
CA TYR A 403 9.76 -15.24 -14.12
C TYR A 403 9.76 -14.25 -12.94
N ARG A 404 9.33 -14.71 -11.76
CA ARG A 404 9.28 -13.90 -10.53
C ARG A 404 10.68 -13.71 -9.95
N ILE A 405 11.47 -14.78 -9.92
CA ILE A 405 12.88 -14.72 -9.53
C ILE A 405 13.63 -13.71 -10.40
N LYS A 406 13.47 -13.80 -11.73
CA LYS A 406 14.12 -12.89 -12.67
C LYS A 406 13.73 -11.43 -12.41
N TYR A 407 12.44 -11.13 -12.27
CA TYR A 407 11.98 -9.77 -11.98
C TYR A 407 12.61 -9.22 -10.70
N LEU A 408 12.53 -9.96 -9.59
CA LEU A 408 13.05 -9.50 -8.30
C LEU A 408 14.57 -9.37 -8.32
N LYS A 409 15.29 -10.31 -8.95
CA LYS A 409 16.75 -10.25 -9.16
C LYS A 409 17.14 -8.95 -9.85
N GLU A 410 16.54 -8.64 -10.99
CA GLU A 410 16.89 -7.46 -11.79
C GLU A 410 16.64 -6.15 -11.02
N HIS A 411 15.58 -6.07 -10.20
CA HIS A 411 15.33 -4.89 -9.34
C HIS A 411 16.31 -4.80 -8.16
N ILE A 412 16.65 -5.94 -7.54
CA ILE A 412 17.64 -6.00 -6.45
C ILE A 412 19.03 -5.58 -6.93
N GLU A 413 19.42 -5.94 -8.15
CA GLU A 413 20.67 -5.50 -8.76
C GLU A 413 20.72 -3.97 -8.93
N GLU A 414 19.62 -3.35 -9.34
CA GLU A 414 19.53 -1.90 -9.53
C GLU A 414 19.43 -1.14 -8.20
N MET A 415 18.69 -1.64 -7.20
CA MET A 415 18.66 -1.02 -5.87
C MET A 415 20.03 -1.11 -5.19
N LYS A 416 20.79 -2.20 -5.42
CA LYS A 416 22.17 -2.32 -4.94
C LYS A 416 23.09 -1.27 -5.56
N LYS A 417 22.98 -1.03 -6.87
CA LYS A 417 23.71 0.06 -7.54
C LYS A 417 23.36 1.42 -6.95
N ALA A 418 22.08 1.68 -6.65
CA ALA A 418 21.67 2.93 -5.99
C ALA A 418 22.36 3.14 -4.63
N VAL A 419 22.51 2.08 -3.85
CA VAL A 419 23.20 2.16 -2.54
C VAL A 419 24.71 2.26 -2.71
N GLU A 420 25.34 1.34 -3.45
CA GLU A 420 26.81 1.22 -3.51
C GLU A 420 27.48 2.28 -4.39
N ILE A 421 26.81 2.71 -5.47
CA ILE A 421 27.38 3.64 -6.46
C ILE A 421 26.84 5.05 -6.22
N ASP A 422 25.52 5.18 -6.04
CA ASP A 422 24.87 6.49 -5.99
C ASP A 422 24.78 7.06 -4.56
N GLY A 423 25.00 6.22 -3.53
CA GLY A 423 25.06 6.65 -2.14
C GLY A 423 23.69 6.88 -1.48
N VAL A 424 22.63 6.24 -1.99
CA VAL A 424 21.28 6.32 -1.42
C VAL A 424 21.22 5.60 -0.07
N ASP A 425 20.68 6.28 0.96
CA ASP A 425 20.35 5.65 2.24
C ASP A 425 19.05 4.84 2.12
N LEU A 426 19.20 3.53 1.97
CA LEU A 426 18.09 2.58 1.81
C LEU A 426 18.00 1.66 3.03
N MET A 427 16.92 1.79 3.78
CA MET A 427 16.67 1.06 5.04
C MET A 427 16.43 -0.44 4.82
N GLY A 428 15.76 -0.81 3.73
CA GLY A 428 15.32 -2.18 3.51
C GLY A 428 14.51 -2.39 2.23
N TYR A 429 14.09 -3.64 2.05
CA TYR A 429 13.35 -4.10 0.88
C TYR A 429 12.38 -5.22 1.26
N THR A 430 11.07 -4.98 1.06
CA THR A 430 10.01 -5.94 1.38
C THR A 430 9.13 -6.25 0.16
N PRO A 431 9.40 -7.33 -0.59
CA PRO A 431 8.55 -7.78 -1.69
C PRO A 431 7.08 -7.91 -1.29
N TRP A 432 6.21 -7.42 -2.16
CA TRP A 432 4.77 -7.41 -1.94
C TRP A 432 4.16 -8.80 -2.07
N GLY A 433 3.16 -9.08 -1.24
CA GLY A 433 2.42 -10.33 -1.26
C GLY A 433 3.33 -11.53 -1.08
N CYS A 434 4.29 -11.45 -0.15
CA CYS A 434 5.33 -12.46 0.07
C CYS A 434 4.78 -13.87 0.33
N ILE A 435 3.54 -13.97 0.80
CA ILE A 435 2.67 -15.15 0.74
C ILE A 435 1.47 -14.75 -0.11
N ASP A 436 0.99 -15.65 -0.97
CA ASP A 436 -0.14 -15.34 -1.85
C ASP A 436 -1.34 -14.79 -1.07
N LEU A 437 -1.89 -13.72 -1.62
CA LEU A 437 -2.96 -12.93 -1.05
C LEU A 437 -3.88 -12.42 -2.16
N VAL A 438 -5.04 -11.89 -1.79
CA VAL A 438 -6.00 -11.32 -2.75
C VAL A 438 -5.43 -10.04 -3.34
N SER A 439 -5.35 -9.94 -4.68
CA SER A 439 -4.79 -8.77 -5.34
C SER A 439 -5.60 -7.48 -5.06
N ALA A 440 -4.91 -6.34 -4.93
CA ALA A 440 -5.58 -5.09 -4.60
C ALA A 440 -6.49 -4.63 -5.75
N GLY A 441 -5.91 -4.48 -6.95
CA GLY A 441 -6.57 -3.90 -8.13
C GLY A 441 -7.78 -4.71 -8.59
N THR A 442 -7.58 -6.01 -8.84
CA THR A 442 -8.58 -6.89 -9.46
C THR A 442 -9.29 -7.81 -8.47
N GLY A 443 -8.76 -8.02 -7.25
CA GLY A 443 -9.39 -8.91 -6.27
C GLY A 443 -9.17 -10.40 -6.60
N GLU A 444 -8.17 -10.69 -7.43
CA GLU A 444 -7.83 -12.03 -7.91
C GLU A 444 -6.84 -12.72 -6.99
N MET A 445 -7.02 -14.03 -6.81
CA MET A 445 -5.97 -14.95 -6.35
C MET A 445 -5.09 -15.43 -7.51
N LYS A 446 -5.60 -15.46 -8.74
CA LYS A 446 -4.84 -15.85 -9.93
C LYS A 446 -3.63 -14.96 -10.16
N LYS A 447 -3.72 -13.67 -9.82
CA LYS A 447 -2.62 -12.72 -9.85
C LYS A 447 -1.71 -12.89 -8.63
N ARG A 448 -0.81 -13.88 -8.68
CA ARG A 448 0.03 -14.29 -7.54
C ARG A 448 1.33 -13.52 -7.46
N TYR A 449 1.77 -13.26 -6.24
CA TYR A 449 3.01 -12.52 -5.95
C TYR A 449 3.98 -13.31 -5.07
N GLY A 450 3.52 -14.28 -4.29
CA GLY A 450 4.27 -14.77 -3.15
C GLY A 450 5.40 -15.71 -3.48
N PHE A 451 6.28 -15.86 -2.49
CA PHE A 451 7.25 -16.96 -2.39
C PHE A 451 6.56 -18.24 -1.89
N VAL A 452 5.45 -18.07 -1.19
CA VAL A 452 4.59 -19.15 -0.69
C VAL A 452 3.27 -19.10 -1.44
N TYR A 453 2.91 -20.21 -2.06
CA TYR A 453 1.62 -20.42 -2.71
C TYR A 453 0.54 -20.72 -1.69
N VAL A 454 -0.66 -20.20 -1.91
CA VAL A 454 -1.87 -20.57 -1.17
C VAL A 454 -2.86 -21.22 -2.13
N ASP A 455 -3.30 -22.43 -1.80
CA ASP A 455 -4.31 -23.18 -2.54
C ASP A 455 -5.70 -22.56 -2.37
N MET A 456 -5.98 -21.56 -3.21
CA MET A 456 -7.26 -20.88 -3.35
C MET A 456 -7.40 -20.27 -4.75
N ASP A 457 -8.57 -20.39 -5.37
CA ASP A 457 -8.93 -19.74 -6.63
C ASP A 457 -9.64 -18.37 -6.43
N ASP A 458 -10.00 -17.71 -7.54
CA ASP A 458 -10.65 -16.39 -7.52
C ASP A 458 -12.07 -16.40 -6.93
N ARG A 459 -12.64 -17.58 -6.67
CA ARG A 459 -13.97 -17.78 -6.09
C ARG A 459 -13.92 -18.30 -4.65
N GLY A 460 -12.72 -18.36 -4.06
CA GLY A 460 -12.52 -18.83 -2.70
C GLY A 460 -12.53 -20.35 -2.55
N ASN A 461 -12.48 -21.11 -3.64
CA ASN A 461 -12.36 -22.57 -3.57
C ASN A 461 -10.89 -22.97 -3.41
N GLY A 462 -10.62 -23.87 -2.47
CA GLY A 462 -9.29 -24.42 -2.23
C GLY A 462 -9.11 -24.84 -0.78
N THR A 463 -8.00 -25.50 -0.46
CA THR A 463 -7.71 -25.98 0.89
C THR A 463 -7.06 -24.94 1.80
N LEU A 464 -6.71 -23.76 1.25
CA LEU A 464 -5.87 -22.73 1.90
C LEU A 464 -4.49 -23.24 2.32
N LYS A 465 -4.07 -24.41 1.86
CA LYS A 465 -2.76 -24.97 2.20
C LYS A 465 -1.64 -24.11 1.60
N ARG A 466 -0.60 -23.89 2.41
CA ARG A 466 0.62 -23.21 1.99
C ARG A 466 1.63 -24.20 1.39
N SER A 467 2.24 -23.85 0.27
CA SER A 467 3.36 -24.59 -0.33
C SER A 467 4.46 -23.64 -0.81
N LYS A 468 5.72 -24.09 -0.78
CA LYS A 468 6.88 -23.25 -1.16
C LYS A 468 7.03 -23.25 -2.67
N LYS A 469 7.13 -22.08 -3.28
CA LYS A 469 7.49 -21.93 -4.70
C LYS A 469 9.02 -22.03 -4.86
N LYS A 470 9.52 -22.11 -6.09
CA LYS A 470 10.96 -22.10 -6.35
C LYS A 470 11.63 -20.83 -5.81
N SER A 471 10.96 -19.69 -5.95
CA SER A 471 11.40 -18.39 -5.44
C SER A 471 11.60 -18.34 -3.91
N PHE A 472 10.97 -19.21 -3.14
CA PHE A 472 11.20 -19.34 -1.69
C PHE A 472 12.66 -19.67 -1.36
N GLY A 473 13.19 -20.71 -2.01
CA GLY A 473 14.58 -21.13 -1.82
C GLY A 473 15.56 -20.07 -2.31
N TRP A 474 15.23 -19.42 -3.44
CA TRP A 474 16.04 -18.33 -3.98
C TRP A 474 16.09 -17.14 -3.02
N TYR A 475 14.95 -16.63 -2.54
CA TYR A 475 14.93 -15.44 -1.68
C TYR A 475 15.58 -15.71 -0.32
N LYS A 476 15.47 -16.93 0.21
CA LYS A 476 16.24 -17.38 1.37
C LYS A 476 17.75 -17.20 1.17
N LYS A 477 18.26 -17.55 -0.01
CA LYS A 477 19.67 -17.40 -0.38
C LYS A 477 20.07 -15.94 -0.55
N VAL A 478 19.20 -15.11 -1.14
CA VAL A 478 19.38 -13.67 -1.24
C VAL A 478 19.58 -13.05 0.14
N ILE A 479 18.70 -13.35 1.09
CA ILE A 479 18.79 -12.80 2.45
C ILE A 479 20.05 -13.32 3.17
N ALA A 480 20.34 -14.62 3.08
CA ALA A 480 21.49 -15.23 3.74
C ALA A 480 22.83 -14.66 3.24
N SER A 481 22.91 -14.29 1.96
CA SER A 481 24.07 -13.65 1.35
C SER A 481 24.03 -12.11 1.44
N ASN A 482 23.00 -11.54 2.06
CA ASN A 482 22.75 -10.11 2.14
C ASN A 482 22.78 -9.41 0.76
N GLY A 483 22.16 -10.04 -0.24
CA GLY A 483 22.08 -9.54 -1.61
C GLY A 483 23.30 -9.81 -2.49
N GLU A 484 24.30 -10.57 -2.02
CA GLU A 484 25.49 -10.90 -2.84
C GLU A 484 25.26 -12.07 -3.80
N ASP A 485 24.44 -13.07 -3.43
CA ASP A 485 24.14 -14.21 -4.27
C ASP A 485 22.68 -14.16 -4.75
N LEU A 486 22.53 -13.72 -6.00
CA LEU A 486 21.26 -13.64 -6.71
C LEU A 486 21.12 -14.73 -7.80
N GLU A 487 22.03 -15.70 -7.87
CA GLU A 487 21.97 -16.73 -8.91
C GLU A 487 20.74 -17.63 -8.74
N MET A 488 20.19 -18.12 -9.84
CA MET A 488 19.04 -19.03 -9.80
C MET A 488 19.46 -20.39 -9.23
N ILE A 489 18.56 -21.06 -8.50
CA ILE A 489 18.76 -22.40 -7.92
C ILE A 489 18.27 -23.48 -8.87
#